data_AF-A0A965PPR6-F1
#
_entry.id   AF-A0A965PPR6-F1
#
_cell.length_a   1.000
_cell.length_b   1.000
_cell.length_c   1.000
_cell.angle_alpha   90.00
_cell.angle_beta   90.00
_cell.angle_gamma   90.00
#
_symmetry.space_group_name_H-M   'P 1'
#
loop_
_entity.id
_entity.type
_entity.pdbx_description
1 polymer ?
#
loop_
_entity_poly.entity_id
_entity_poly.type
_entity_poly.pdbx_seq_one_letter_code
_entity_poly.pdbx_strand_id
1 'polypeptide(L)'
;MKWIDKIFGKKETKTKAVNNMVGMTINASNAIFPSWQTVEAINEYCTIDDIYSVISYLAETAARIPFYGYQVVDDEAMKGYKRHDFASIQKKYYKTKALQDLQPDDIFMKMLDGISYEDKIKYYTILYITGELFLYKEVLELGPNSGMVYLHALNNQNVTVLVSDTFPQRVVGYRYFDVNFDGKFTTDDIIHVKY
;
A
#
# COMPACT_ATOMS: atom_id res chain seq x y z
N MET A 1 7.63 -16.13 7.83
CA MET A 1 8.10 -14.80 8.28
C MET A 1 8.69 -13.88 7.19
N LYS A 2 8.55 -14.15 5.87
CA LYS A 2 9.23 -13.35 4.82
C LYS A 2 8.60 -11.98 4.47
N TRP A 3 7.38 -11.67 4.91
CA TRP A 3 6.66 -10.45 4.52
C TRP A 3 6.89 -9.29 5.49
N ILE A 4 7.06 -9.59 6.79
CA ILE A 4 7.43 -8.61 7.82
C ILE A 4 8.86 -8.10 7.56
N ASP A 5 9.77 -8.98 7.14
CA ASP A 5 11.13 -8.62 6.75
C ASP A 5 11.17 -7.65 5.55
N LYS A 6 10.17 -7.71 4.67
CA LYS A 6 10.03 -6.80 3.52
C LYS A 6 9.52 -5.42 3.91
N ILE A 7 8.80 -5.32 5.03
CA ILE A 7 8.25 -4.06 5.54
C ILE A 7 9.32 -3.31 6.34
N PHE A 8 10.14 -4.01 7.13
CA PHE A 8 11.01 -3.37 8.13
C PHE A 8 12.50 -3.35 7.82
N GLY A 9 12.99 -4.10 6.82
CA GLY A 9 14.39 -4.05 6.36
C GLY A 9 15.42 -4.49 7.41
N LYS A 10 16.23 -5.50 7.11
CA LYS A 10 17.39 -5.81 7.96
C LYS A 10 18.41 -4.67 7.89
N LYS A 11 18.94 -4.26 9.05
CA LYS A 11 20.22 -3.53 9.14
C LYS A 11 21.35 -4.47 8.72
N GLU A 12 21.61 -4.57 7.43
CA GLU A 12 22.86 -5.14 6.93
C GLU A 12 23.98 -4.12 7.07
N THR A 13 25.06 -4.55 7.71
CA THR A 13 26.27 -3.80 7.98
C THR A 13 26.90 -3.35 6.66
N LYS A 14 27.03 -2.03 6.48
CA LYS A 14 27.62 -1.37 5.31
C LYS A 14 28.97 -1.99 4.93
N THR A 15 29.00 -2.77 3.85
CA THR A 15 30.17 -2.82 2.97
C THR A 15 29.87 -1.91 1.79
N LYS A 16 30.77 -0.93 1.57
CA LYS A 16 30.68 0.03 0.47
C LYS A 16 30.68 -0.73 -0.86
N ALA A 17 29.49 -0.93 -1.43
CA ALA A 17 29.31 -1.23 -2.83
C ALA A 17 28.90 0.06 -3.53
N VAL A 18 29.86 0.71 -4.19
CA VAL A 18 29.56 1.63 -5.28
C VAL A 18 28.88 0.77 -6.36
N ASN A 19 27.58 0.96 -6.57
CA ASN A 19 26.87 0.27 -7.64
C ASN A 19 25.74 1.15 -8.19
N ASN A 20 26.11 1.94 -9.20
CA ASN A 20 25.33 2.25 -10.40
C ASN A 20 23.81 2.49 -10.24
N MET A 21 23.44 3.69 -9.76
CA MET A 21 22.30 4.41 -10.35
C MET A 21 22.69 4.91 -11.75
N VAL A 22 23.03 4.01 -12.67
CA VAL A 22 23.20 4.35 -14.09
C VAL A 22 21.86 4.12 -14.75
N GLY A 23 21.13 5.23 -14.92
CA GLY A 23 20.05 5.40 -15.88
C GLY A 23 19.11 4.21 -16.07
N MET A 24 18.07 4.10 -15.23
CA MET A 24 16.81 3.50 -15.68
C MET A 24 16.32 4.34 -16.86
N THR A 25 16.75 3.96 -18.06
CA THR A 25 16.32 4.53 -19.32
C THR A 25 14.87 4.11 -19.46
N ILE A 26 13.97 5.08 -19.45
CA ILE A 26 12.54 4.83 -19.60
C ILE A 26 12.35 4.40 -21.04
N ASN A 27 12.25 3.09 -21.26
CA ASN A 27 11.73 2.59 -22.52
C ASN A 27 10.23 2.87 -22.49
N ALA A 28 9.77 3.88 -23.23
CA ALA A 28 8.36 4.28 -23.30
C ALA A 28 7.43 3.11 -23.66
N SER A 29 7.98 2.08 -24.32
CA SER A 29 7.29 0.83 -24.68
C SER A 29 6.85 -0.02 -23.48
N ASN A 30 7.53 0.10 -22.33
CA ASN A 30 7.30 -0.72 -21.13
C ASN A 30 6.80 0.10 -19.94
N ALA A 31 6.14 1.23 -20.21
CA ALA A 31 5.54 2.10 -19.21
C ALA A 31 4.02 2.03 -19.33
N ILE A 32 3.33 1.79 -18.22
CA ILE A 32 1.88 1.88 -18.13
C ILE A 32 1.56 3.25 -17.54
N PHE A 33 0.95 4.10 -18.36
CA PHE A 33 0.51 5.42 -17.98
C PHE A 33 -0.88 5.36 -17.35
N PRO A 34 -1.20 6.27 -16.43
CA PRO A 34 -2.56 6.42 -15.96
C PRO A 34 -3.45 6.74 -17.17
N SER A 35 -4.55 6.01 -17.31
CA SER A 35 -5.43 6.17 -18.47
C SER A 35 -6.21 7.48 -18.37
N TRP A 36 -6.64 8.02 -19.52
CA TRP A 36 -7.56 9.18 -19.58
C TRP A 36 -8.80 9.01 -18.68
N GLN A 37 -9.22 7.76 -18.48
CA GLN A 37 -10.35 7.39 -17.64
C GLN A 37 -10.16 7.83 -16.18
N THR A 38 -8.92 7.89 -15.67
CA THR A 38 -8.65 8.37 -14.31
C THR A 38 -8.96 9.86 -14.15
N VAL A 39 -8.71 10.67 -15.18
CA VAL A 39 -9.02 12.11 -15.18
C VAL A 39 -10.52 12.35 -15.26
N GLU A 40 -11.18 11.60 -16.14
CA GLU A 40 -12.64 11.67 -16.31
C GLU A 40 -13.38 11.25 -15.03
N ALA A 41 -13.02 10.12 -14.42
CA ALA A 41 -13.64 9.66 -13.17
C ALA A 41 -13.45 10.64 -12.01
N ILE A 42 -12.27 11.27 -11.91
CA ILE A 42 -12.02 12.33 -10.91
C ILE A 42 -12.92 13.54 -11.16
N ASN A 43 -13.09 13.95 -12.42
CA ASN A 43 -13.97 15.06 -12.77
C ASN A 43 -15.44 14.72 -12.48
N GLU A 44 -15.89 13.51 -12.80
CA GLU A 44 -17.24 13.05 -12.47
C GLU A 44 -17.52 13.08 -10.97
N TYR A 45 -16.57 12.58 -10.15
CA TYR A 45 -16.67 12.67 -8.69
C TYR A 45 -16.78 14.11 -8.19
N CYS A 46 -16.07 15.05 -8.82
CA CYS A 46 -16.09 16.47 -8.44
C CYS A 46 -17.30 17.25 -8.96
N THR A 47 -18.01 16.74 -9.97
CA THR A 47 -19.06 17.50 -10.69
C THR A 47 -20.46 16.92 -10.57
N ILE A 48 -20.58 15.62 -10.28
CA ILE A 48 -21.87 14.92 -10.16
C ILE A 48 -22.13 14.60 -8.69
N ASP A 49 -23.09 15.31 -8.09
CA ASP A 49 -23.42 15.21 -6.66
C ASP A 49 -23.79 13.79 -6.20
N ASP A 50 -24.49 13.03 -7.05
CA ASP A 50 -24.89 11.65 -6.73
C ASP A 50 -23.66 10.73 -6.61
N ILE A 51 -22.68 10.89 -7.50
CA ILE A 51 -21.42 10.13 -7.49
C ILE A 51 -20.61 10.51 -6.25
N TYR A 52 -20.48 11.81 -6.00
CA TYR A 52 -19.81 12.32 -4.80
C TYR A 52 -20.42 11.71 -3.52
N SER A 53 -21.75 11.72 -3.42
CA SER A 53 -22.48 11.25 -2.24
C SER A 53 -22.29 9.75 -2.00
N VAL A 54 -22.36 8.94 -3.05
CA VAL A 54 -22.16 7.48 -2.95
C VAL A 54 -20.72 7.15 -2.54
N ILE A 55 -19.73 7.75 -3.22
CA ILE A 55 -18.31 7.49 -2.94
C ILE A 55 -17.94 7.96 -1.54
N SER A 56 -18.38 9.15 -1.13
CA SER A 56 -18.12 9.69 0.20
C SER A 56 -18.74 8.80 1.28
N TYR A 57 -19.98 8.35 1.09
CA TYR A 57 -20.63 7.42 2.03
C TYR A 57 -19.85 6.11 2.19
N LEU A 58 -19.38 5.51 1.11
CA LEU A 58 -18.59 4.28 1.14
C LEU A 58 -17.22 4.49 1.80
N ALA A 59 -16.52 5.59 1.45
CA ALA A 59 -15.22 5.92 1.98
C ALA A 59 -15.26 6.20 3.48
N GLU A 60 -16.22 7.00 3.96
CA GLU A 60 -16.43 7.27 5.37
C GLU A 60 -16.80 6.01 6.14
N THR A 61 -17.68 5.18 5.58
CA THR A 61 -18.09 3.92 6.21
C THR A 61 -16.90 2.97 6.37
N ALA A 62 -16.06 2.84 5.34
CA ALA A 62 -14.84 2.03 5.41
C ALA A 62 -13.80 2.62 6.37
N ALA A 63 -13.66 3.95 6.42
CA ALA A 63 -12.71 4.65 7.29
C ALA A 63 -13.00 4.47 8.79
N ARG A 64 -14.27 4.24 9.17
CA ARG A 64 -14.67 3.97 10.56
C ARG A 64 -14.12 2.64 11.09
N ILE A 65 -13.73 1.72 10.22
CA ILE A 65 -13.19 0.43 10.64
C ILE A 65 -11.73 0.64 11.12
N PRO A 66 -11.42 0.35 12.39
CA PRO A 66 -10.04 0.40 12.86
C PRO A 66 -9.20 -0.71 12.24
N PHE A 67 -7.91 -0.46 12.08
CA PHE A 67 -6.98 -1.49 11.65
C PHE A 67 -6.50 -2.29 12.87
N TYR A 68 -6.32 -3.59 12.68
CA TYR A 68 -5.83 -4.50 13.71
C TYR A 68 -4.65 -5.30 13.18
N GLY A 69 -3.57 -5.33 13.95
CA GLY A 69 -2.42 -6.17 13.66
C GLY A 69 -2.50 -7.50 14.39
N TYR A 70 -2.28 -8.60 13.66
CA TYR A 70 -2.21 -9.94 14.22
C TYR A 70 -0.93 -10.65 13.80
N GLN A 71 -0.34 -11.40 14.73
CA GLN A 71 0.74 -12.32 14.46
C GLN A 71 0.20 -13.75 14.33
N VAL A 72 0.71 -14.49 13.35
CA VAL A 72 0.41 -15.93 13.21
C VAL A 72 1.28 -16.71 14.19
N VAL A 73 0.63 -17.43 15.11
CA VAL A 73 1.29 -18.26 16.14
C VAL A 73 1.36 -19.72 15.70
N ASP A 74 0.29 -20.22 15.07
CA ASP A 74 0.18 -21.61 14.62
C ASP A 74 -0.23 -21.69 13.14
N ASP A 75 0.71 -22.14 12.31
CA ASP A 75 0.54 -22.30 10.87
C ASP A 75 -0.47 -23.40 10.50
N GLU A 76 -0.64 -24.45 11.32
CA GLU A 76 -1.62 -25.51 11.08
C GLU A 76 -3.03 -25.02 11.38
N ALA A 77 -3.22 -24.37 12.53
CA ALA A 77 -4.48 -23.72 12.85
C ALA A 77 -4.84 -22.64 11.83
N MET A 78 -3.87 -21.92 11.29
CA MET A 78 -4.09 -20.91 10.25
C MET A 78 -4.65 -21.50 8.94
N LYS A 79 -4.23 -22.73 8.57
CA LYS A 79 -4.83 -23.45 7.43
C LYS A 79 -6.31 -23.75 7.69
N GLY A 80 -6.65 -24.16 8.92
CA GLY A 80 -8.04 -24.35 9.34
C GLY A 80 -8.84 -23.05 9.25
N TYR A 81 -8.32 -21.96 9.80
CA TYR A 81 -8.95 -20.63 9.75
C TYR A 81 -9.26 -20.17 8.32
N LYS A 82 -8.35 -20.39 7.37
CA LYS A 82 -8.54 -20.00 5.96
C LYS A 82 -9.57 -20.84 5.21
N ARG A 83 -9.77 -22.10 5.61
CA ARG A 83 -10.67 -23.05 4.91
C ARG A 83 -12.14 -22.88 5.24
N HIS A 84 -12.44 -22.42 6.45
CA HIS A 84 -13.82 -22.33 6.93
C HIS A 84 -14.51 -21.02 6.58
N ASP A 85 -15.82 -21.08 6.38
CA ASP A 85 -16.67 -19.93 6.08
C ASP A 85 -16.70 -18.92 7.25
N PHE A 86 -16.86 -17.64 6.93
CA PHE A 86 -16.74 -16.53 7.88
C PHE A 86 -17.69 -16.66 9.07
N ALA A 87 -18.92 -17.11 8.85
CA ALA A 87 -19.93 -17.25 9.89
C ALA A 87 -19.75 -18.50 10.78
N SER A 88 -18.90 -19.44 10.39
CA SER A 88 -18.80 -20.73 11.05
C SER A 88 -18.11 -20.67 12.43
N ILE A 89 -18.62 -21.45 13.38
CA ILE A 89 -18.02 -21.60 14.71
C ILE A 89 -16.59 -22.15 14.62
N GLN A 90 -16.34 -23.05 13.66
CA GLN A 90 -15.04 -23.63 13.40
C GLN A 90 -14.01 -22.56 13.01
N LYS A 91 -14.40 -21.58 12.18
CA LYS A 91 -13.50 -20.47 11.84
C LYS A 91 -13.14 -19.65 13.08
N LYS A 92 -14.11 -19.34 13.94
CA LYS A 92 -13.86 -18.62 15.20
C LYS A 92 -12.91 -19.41 16.11
N TYR A 93 -13.09 -20.73 16.20
CA TYR A 93 -12.21 -21.62 16.97
C TYR A 93 -10.77 -21.67 16.42
N TYR A 94 -10.59 -21.79 15.10
CA TYR A 94 -9.26 -21.76 14.51
C TYR A 94 -8.62 -20.37 14.58
N LYS A 95 -9.41 -19.28 14.56
CA LYS A 95 -8.91 -17.91 14.72
C LYS A 95 -8.18 -17.73 16.06
N THR A 96 -8.78 -18.17 17.17
CA THR A 96 -8.19 -18.01 18.51
C THR A 96 -6.93 -18.83 18.72
N LYS A 97 -6.75 -19.90 17.95
CA LYS A 97 -5.52 -20.72 17.98
C LYS A 97 -4.44 -20.20 17.04
N ALA A 98 -4.84 -19.71 15.87
CA ALA A 98 -3.92 -19.33 14.81
C ALA A 98 -3.32 -17.94 15.00
N LEU A 99 -4.08 -17.01 15.59
CA LEU A 99 -3.76 -15.59 15.64
C LEU A 99 -3.66 -15.08 17.06
N GLN A 100 -2.67 -14.23 17.30
CA GLN A 100 -2.52 -13.43 18.51
C GLN A 100 -2.40 -11.96 18.13
N ASP A 101 -2.94 -11.08 18.98
CA ASP A 101 -2.80 -9.64 18.79
C ASP A 101 -1.33 -9.24 18.84
N LEU A 102 -0.92 -8.33 17.94
CA LEU A 102 0.41 -7.73 17.99
C LEU A 102 0.57 -6.89 19.26
N GLN A 103 1.80 -6.80 19.78
CA GLN A 103 2.07 -5.97 20.95
C GLN A 103 1.83 -4.49 20.61
N PRO A 104 1.27 -3.68 21.53
CA PRO A 104 0.98 -2.28 21.26
C PRO A 104 2.21 -1.42 20.94
N ASP A 105 3.41 -1.85 21.34
CA ASP A 105 4.65 -1.12 21.08
C ASP A 105 5.31 -1.49 19.74
N ASP A 106 4.77 -2.47 19.03
CA ASP A 106 5.25 -2.92 17.73
C ASP A 106 5.20 -1.77 16.70
N ILE A 107 6.26 -1.65 15.90
CA ILE A 107 6.40 -0.57 14.91
C ILE A 107 5.28 -0.62 13.87
N PHE A 108 4.81 -1.81 13.52
CA PHE A 108 3.69 -1.99 12.60
C PHE A 108 2.38 -1.49 13.21
N MET A 109 2.13 -1.78 14.48
CA MET A 109 0.95 -1.26 15.19
C MET A 109 1.00 0.26 15.26
N LYS A 110 2.14 0.84 15.62
CA LYS A 110 2.34 2.29 15.64
C LYS A 110 2.13 2.95 14.28
N MET A 111 2.56 2.29 13.20
CA MET A 111 2.29 2.75 11.84
C MET A 111 0.78 2.70 11.53
N LEU A 112 0.09 1.61 11.84
CA LEU A 112 -1.36 1.49 11.61
C LEU A 112 -2.16 2.52 12.41
N ASP A 113 -1.78 2.74 13.66
CA ASP A 113 -2.39 3.75 14.54
C ASP A 113 -2.09 5.18 14.08
N GLY A 114 -0.97 5.38 13.39
CA GLY A 114 -0.61 6.65 12.76
C GLY A 114 -1.46 7.03 11.55
N ILE A 115 -2.22 6.08 10.97
CA ILE A 115 -3.12 6.36 9.85
C ILE A 115 -4.41 6.98 10.40
N SER A 116 -4.58 8.28 10.17
CA SER A 116 -5.75 9.01 10.66
C SER A 116 -7.04 8.62 9.96
N TYR A 117 -8.18 9.00 10.53
CA TYR A 117 -9.48 8.84 9.88
C TYR A 117 -9.55 9.58 8.54
N GLU A 118 -8.94 10.77 8.47
CA GLU A 118 -8.87 11.58 7.25
C GLU A 118 -8.01 10.90 6.17
N ASP A 119 -6.89 10.30 6.56
CA ASP A 119 -6.05 9.52 5.63
C ASP A 119 -6.83 8.33 5.07
N LYS A 120 -7.59 7.62 5.90
CA LYS A 120 -8.42 6.50 5.44
C LYS A 120 -9.48 6.95 4.45
N ILE A 121 -10.19 8.06 4.72
CA ILE A 121 -11.16 8.63 3.77
C ILE A 121 -10.43 8.91 2.45
N LYS A 122 -9.30 9.63 2.49
CA LYS A 122 -8.52 9.94 1.29
C LYS A 122 -8.15 8.69 0.50
N TYR A 123 -7.65 7.65 1.18
CA TYR A 123 -7.22 6.40 0.54
C TYR A 123 -8.39 5.67 -0.12
N TYR A 124 -9.51 5.51 0.60
CA TYR A 124 -10.69 4.84 0.07
C TYR A 124 -11.35 5.62 -1.05
N THR A 125 -11.45 6.95 -0.93
CA THR A 125 -12.00 7.81 -1.99
C THR A 125 -11.19 7.68 -3.27
N ILE A 126 -9.84 7.79 -3.21
CA ILE A 126 -8.98 7.62 -4.39
C ILE A 126 -9.18 6.22 -5.01
N LEU A 127 -9.22 5.19 -4.18
CA LEU A 127 -9.41 3.81 -4.63
C LEU A 127 -10.78 3.60 -5.31
N TYR A 128 -11.86 4.16 -4.76
CA TYR A 128 -13.19 4.04 -5.34
C TYR A 128 -13.37 4.83 -6.64
N ILE A 129 -12.70 5.98 -6.77
CA ILE A 129 -12.77 6.80 -7.99
C ILE A 129 -11.95 6.17 -9.11
N THR A 130 -10.71 5.76 -8.82
CA THR A 130 -9.74 5.41 -9.87
C THR A 130 -9.45 3.92 -9.98
N GLY A 131 -9.88 3.09 -9.02
CA GLY A 131 -9.57 1.67 -8.94
C GLY A 131 -8.14 1.35 -8.50
N GLU A 132 -7.29 2.37 -8.30
CA GLU A 132 -5.89 2.21 -7.92
C GLU A 132 -5.54 3.15 -6.76
N LEU A 133 -4.57 2.77 -5.93
CA LEU A 133 -4.03 3.61 -4.87
C LEU A 133 -2.53 3.38 -4.78
N PHE A 134 -1.76 4.47 -4.87
CA PHE A 134 -0.31 4.47 -4.70
C PHE A 134 0.05 5.19 -3.41
N LEU A 135 0.62 4.46 -2.45
CA LEU A 135 1.14 5.02 -1.20
C LEU A 135 2.66 4.97 -1.22
N TYR A 136 3.32 6.11 -1.15
CA TYR A 136 4.75 6.21 -0.90
C TYR A 136 5.06 5.96 0.57
N LYS A 137 5.95 5.02 0.81
CA LYS A 137 6.40 4.60 2.13
C LYS A 137 7.66 5.37 2.51
N GLU A 138 7.50 6.35 3.38
CA GLU A 138 8.63 7.05 3.99
C GLU A 138 9.03 6.34 5.29
N VAL A 139 10.31 5.99 5.42
CA VAL A 139 10.86 5.43 6.65
C VAL A 139 11.74 6.47 7.31
N LEU A 140 11.43 6.82 8.56
CA LEU A 140 12.25 7.77 9.30
C LEU A 140 13.59 7.11 9.67
N GLU A 141 14.70 7.57 9.10
CA GLU A 141 16.00 6.93 9.33
C GLU A 141 16.65 7.35 10.65
N LEU A 142 16.38 8.58 11.13
CA LEU A 142 17.11 9.22 12.23
C LEU A 142 16.18 9.70 13.34
N GLY A 143 16.73 9.82 14.54
CA GLY A 143 16.05 10.35 15.72
C GLY A 143 15.37 9.28 16.60
N PRO A 144 14.67 9.69 17.67
CA PRO A 144 14.03 8.77 18.62
C PRO A 144 12.98 7.84 18.00
N ASN A 145 12.39 8.26 16.87
CA ASN A 145 11.37 7.53 16.12
C ASN A 145 11.93 6.79 14.90
N SER A 146 13.26 6.55 14.85
CA SER A 146 13.89 5.82 13.75
C SER A 146 13.21 4.47 13.52
N GLY A 147 12.92 4.15 12.26
CA GLY A 147 12.18 2.96 11.84
C GLY A 147 10.67 3.15 11.72
N MET A 148 10.11 4.29 12.16
CA MET A 148 8.70 4.62 11.94
C MET A 148 8.41 4.81 10.45
N VAL A 149 7.24 4.33 10.03
CA VAL A 149 6.79 4.36 8.64
C VAL A 149 5.63 5.32 8.51
N TYR A 150 5.70 6.21 7.52
CA TYR A 150 4.64 7.14 7.12
C TYR A 150 4.20 6.83 5.69
N LEU A 151 2.89 6.95 5.44
CA LEU A 151 2.29 6.64 4.15
C LEU A 151 1.74 7.91 3.50
N HIS A 152 2.24 8.21 2.31
CA HIS A 152 1.85 9.38 1.54
C HIS A 152 1.10 8.94 0.29
N ALA A 153 -0.19 9.26 0.19
CA ALA A 153 -0.95 9.00 -1.03
C ALA A 153 -0.48 9.92 -2.16
N LEU A 154 -0.02 9.30 -3.25
CA LEU A 154 0.41 9.97 -4.48
C LEU A 154 -0.80 10.25 -5.37
N ASN A 155 -0.72 11.31 -6.18
CA ASN A 155 -1.72 11.55 -7.22
C ASN A 155 -1.55 10.52 -8.35
N ASN A 156 -2.57 9.67 -8.54
CA ASN A 156 -2.56 8.59 -9.54
C ASN A 156 -2.30 9.10 -10.97
N GLN A 157 -2.76 10.31 -11.32
CA GLN A 157 -2.55 10.90 -12.65
C GLN A 157 -1.07 11.17 -12.96
N ASN A 158 -0.26 11.30 -11.90
CA ASN A 158 1.16 11.63 -11.99
C ASN A 158 2.05 10.38 -11.82
N VAL A 159 1.46 9.21 -11.57
CA VAL A 159 2.21 7.95 -11.38
C VAL A 159 2.23 7.15 -12.68
N THR A 160 3.42 6.77 -13.13
CA THR A 160 3.65 5.80 -14.22
C THR A 160 4.19 4.50 -13.65
N VAL A 161 3.56 3.37 -13.98
CA VAL A 161 4.02 2.04 -13.58
C VAL A 161 5.04 1.53 -14.59
N LEU A 162 6.22 1.13 -14.14
CA LEU A 162 7.29 0.59 -14.99
C LEU A 162 7.21 -0.93 -14.97
N VAL A 163 7.15 -1.57 -16.14
CA VAL A 163 7.10 -3.04 -16.27
C VAL A 163 8.37 -3.61 -16.91
N SER A 164 8.64 -4.89 -16.64
CA SER A 164 9.76 -5.61 -17.25
C SER A 164 9.59 -5.74 -18.77
N ASP A 165 10.72 -5.85 -19.47
CA ASP A 165 10.83 -6.13 -20.89
C ASP A 165 10.62 -7.62 -21.24
N THR A 166 10.72 -8.49 -20.25
CA THR A 166 10.55 -9.94 -20.39
C THR A 166 9.13 -10.36 -20.06
N PHE A 167 8.62 -11.34 -20.83
CA PHE A 167 7.35 -11.98 -20.58
C PHE A 167 7.50 -13.15 -19.58
N PRO A 168 6.60 -13.32 -18.60
CA PRO A 168 5.46 -12.45 -18.29
C PRO A 168 5.89 -11.13 -17.67
N GLN A 169 5.24 -10.04 -18.08
CA GLN A 169 5.54 -8.70 -17.58
C GLN A 169 5.27 -8.60 -16.09
N ARG A 170 6.19 -7.97 -15.36
CA ARG A 170 6.09 -7.70 -13.93
C ARG A 170 6.37 -6.24 -13.65
N VAL A 171 5.75 -5.68 -12.62
CA VAL A 171 6.08 -4.33 -12.15
C VAL A 171 7.49 -4.34 -11.59
N VAL A 172 8.35 -3.46 -12.13
CA VAL A 172 9.76 -3.30 -11.72
C VAL A 172 10.00 -1.99 -10.96
N GLY A 173 9.07 -1.05 -11.02
CA GLY A 173 9.13 0.19 -10.27
C GLY A 173 8.03 1.17 -10.66
N TYR A 174 8.15 2.38 -10.15
CA TYR A 174 7.20 3.46 -10.37
C TYR A 174 7.96 4.75 -10.67
N ARG A 175 7.36 5.64 -11.44
CA ARG A 175 7.83 7.01 -11.62
C ARG A 175 6.69 7.95 -11.23
N TYR A 176 6.98 8.94 -10.40
CA TYR A 176 6.06 10.03 -10.10
C TYR A 176 6.58 11.30 -10.72
N PHE A 177 5.76 11.95 -11.55
CA PHE A 177 6.11 13.18 -12.22
C PHE A 177 5.05 14.25 -11.97
N ASP A 178 5.46 15.33 -11.34
CA ASP A 178 4.69 16.55 -11.16
C ASP A 178 5.55 17.74 -11.62
N VAL A 179 4.95 18.92 -11.82
CA VAL A 179 5.57 20.12 -12.40
C VAL A 179 6.96 20.43 -11.83
N ASN A 180 7.17 20.14 -10.54
CA ASN A 180 8.41 20.44 -9.82
C ASN A 180 9.20 19.21 -9.36
N PHE A 181 8.74 17.99 -9.65
CA PHE A 181 9.35 16.78 -9.11
C PHE A 181 9.28 15.60 -10.09
N ASP A 182 10.42 14.94 -10.30
CA ASP A 182 10.54 13.72 -11.10
C ASP A 182 11.26 12.66 -10.27
N GLY A 183 10.48 11.79 -9.63
CA GLY A 183 10.96 10.73 -8.75
C GLY A 183 10.82 9.36 -9.39
N LYS A 184 11.83 8.51 -9.20
CA LYS A 184 11.76 7.08 -9.50
C LYS A 184 11.80 6.29 -8.20
N PHE A 185 10.88 5.35 -8.08
CA PHE A 185 10.67 4.54 -6.89
C PHE A 185 10.76 3.06 -7.23
N THR A 186 11.30 2.28 -6.30
CA THR A 186 11.32 0.81 -6.42
C THR A 186 9.97 0.22 -6.00
N THR A 187 9.79 -1.08 -6.23
CA THR A 187 8.60 -1.79 -5.76
C THR A 187 8.50 -1.90 -4.24
N ASP A 188 9.57 -1.63 -3.51
CA ASP A 188 9.58 -1.69 -2.04
C ASP A 188 9.23 -0.34 -1.41
N ASP A 189 9.35 0.74 -2.18
CA ASP A 189 9.03 2.12 -1.75
C ASP A 189 7.54 2.46 -1.91
N ILE A 190 6.83 1.77 -2.80
CA ILE A 190 5.42 2.03 -3.10
C ILE A 190 4.56 0.83 -2.71
N ILE A 191 3.51 1.08 -1.92
CA ILE A 191 2.38 0.17 -1.78
C ILE A 191 1.38 0.52 -2.88
N HIS A 192 1.18 -0.42 -3.81
CA HIS A 192 0.20 -0.28 -4.88
C HIS A 192 -0.97 -1.24 -4.62
N VAL A 193 -2.15 -0.66 -4.39
CA VAL A 193 -3.41 -1.39 -4.24
C VAL A 193 -4.21 -1.21 -5.53
N LYS A 194 -4.77 -2.33 -6.02
CA LYS A 194 -5.60 -2.37 -7.22
C LYS A 194 -6.90 -3.11 -6.92
N TYR A 195 -8.01 -2.56 -7.39
CA TYR A 195 -9.33 -3.20 -7.38
C TYR A 195 -9.53 -4.10 -8.60
#